data_AF-A0A925XP02-F1
#
_entry.id   AF-A0A925XP02-F1
#
_cell.length_a   1.000
_cell.length_b   1.000
_cell.length_c   1.000
_cell.angle_alpha   90.00
_cell.angle_beta   90.00
_cell.angle_gamma   90.00
#
_symmetry.space_group_name_H-M   'P 1'
#
loop_
_entity.id
_entity.type
_entity.pdbx_description
1 polymer ?
#
loop_
_entity_poly.entity_id
_entity_poly.type
_entity_poly.pdbx_seq_one_letter_code
_entity_poly.pdbx_strand_id
1 'polypeptide(L)'
;SSLDFYHFDFYRLTDASEFEDAGFRELFGPGCICAVEWPERAAGRLPTADISITLTVDGDARRASISAGSDLGKTCLKLAVPMMQTIDGGSSLPVSARSSLP
;
A
#
# COMPACT_ATOMS: atom_id res chain seq x y z
N SER A 1 -10.58 11.37 -17.32
CA SER A 1 -10.43 11.76 -15.92
C SER A 1 -8.94 11.74 -15.58
N SER A 2 -8.37 12.81 -15.06
CA SER A 2 -7.05 12.78 -14.43
C SER A 2 -7.19 12.33 -12.98
N LEU A 3 -6.14 11.71 -12.44
CA LEU A 3 -6.05 11.32 -11.05
C LEU A 3 -4.80 11.98 -10.49
N ASP A 4 -4.97 12.79 -9.45
CA ASP A 4 -3.84 13.46 -8.81
C ASP A 4 -3.15 12.47 -7.88
N PHE A 5 -1.85 12.27 -8.08
CA PHE A 5 -1.03 11.36 -7.28
C PHE A 5 0.14 12.13 -6.69
N TYR A 6 0.20 12.16 -5.37
CA TYR A 6 1.28 12.79 -4.60
C TYR A 6 2.10 11.73 -3.90
N HIS A 7 3.42 11.79 -4.07
CA HIS A 7 4.37 10.97 -3.33
C HIS A 7 5.12 11.85 -2.34
N PHE A 8 5.11 11.43 -1.08
CA PHE A 8 5.82 12.07 0.01
C PHE A 8 6.84 11.09 0.59
N ASP A 9 8.06 11.55 0.76
CA ASP A 9 9.10 10.86 1.52
C ASP A 9 9.53 11.74 2.69
N PHE A 10 9.13 11.35 3.90
CA PHE A 10 9.44 12.10 5.12
C PHE A 10 10.71 11.63 5.82
N TYR A 11 11.57 10.83 5.18
CA TYR A 11 12.86 10.43 5.75
C TYR A 11 13.69 11.63 6.25
N ARG A 12 13.59 12.77 5.56
CA ARG A 12 14.34 14.01 5.88
C ARG A 12 13.61 14.96 6.81
N LEU A 13 12.35 14.68 7.15
CA LEU A 13 11.60 15.52 8.07
C LEU A 13 12.23 15.41 9.46
N THR A 14 12.78 16.52 9.96
CA THR A 14 13.51 16.52 11.23
C THR A 14 12.60 16.82 12.41
N ASP A 15 11.57 17.63 12.17
CA ASP A 15 10.55 18.01 13.14
C ASP A 15 9.15 17.99 12.51
N ALA A 16 8.14 17.63 13.29
CA ALA A 16 6.76 17.55 12.79
C ALA A 16 6.17 18.91 12.38
N SER A 17 6.72 20.03 12.86
CA SER A 17 6.34 21.38 12.43
C SER A 17 6.66 21.65 10.96
N GLU A 18 7.73 21.05 10.42
CA GLU A 18 8.11 21.18 9.01
C GLU A 18 7.01 20.69 8.06
N PHE A 19 6.16 19.75 8.50
CA PHE A 19 5.01 19.28 7.73
C PHE A 19 4.00 20.39 7.46
N GLU A 20 3.71 21.20 8.48
CA GLU A 20 2.74 22.30 8.37
C GLU A 20 3.41 23.51 7.69
N ASP A 21 4.67 23.81 8.00
CA ASP A 21 5.43 24.91 7.37
C ASP A 21 5.61 24.72 5.85
N ALA A 22 5.76 23.46 5.41
CA ALA A 22 5.82 23.12 3.99
C ALA A 22 4.44 23.15 3.29
N GLY A 23 3.35 23.35 4.04
CA GLY A 23 1.99 23.36 3.52
C GLY A 23 1.48 21.99 3.05
N PHE A 24 2.12 20.89 3.47
CA PHE A 24 1.75 19.55 2.98
C PHE A 24 0.33 19.15 3.34
N ARG A 25 -0.20 19.66 4.46
CA ARG A 25 -1.60 19.45 4.88
C ARG A 25 -2.60 19.67 3.75
N GLU A 26 -2.42 20.70 2.95
CA GLU A 26 -3.38 21.11 1.90
C GLU A 26 -3.42 20.13 0.72
N LEU A 27 -2.36 19.33 0.55
CA LEU A 27 -2.26 18.33 -0.50
C LEU A 27 -2.99 17.02 -0.14
N PHE A 28 -3.35 16.83 1.13
CA PHE A 28 -4.17 15.69 1.57
C PHE A 28 -5.64 16.06 1.47
N GLY A 29 -6.36 15.47 0.52
CA GLY A 29 -7.77 15.77 0.33
C GLY A 29 -8.50 14.80 -0.59
N PRO A 30 -9.83 14.94 -0.69
CA PRO A 30 -10.62 14.14 -1.61
C PRO A 30 -10.18 14.36 -3.06
N GLY A 31 -10.22 13.30 -3.87
CA GLY A 31 -9.89 13.38 -5.30
C GLY A 31 -8.42 13.16 -5.66
N CYS A 32 -7.55 12.95 -4.67
CA CYS A 32 -6.15 12.58 -4.89
C CYS A 32 -5.79 11.24 -4.22
N ILE A 33 -4.66 10.68 -4.62
CA ILE A 33 -3.98 9.58 -3.93
C ILE A 33 -2.68 10.12 -3.35
N CYS A 34 -2.46 9.91 -2.06
CA CYS A 34 -1.21 10.24 -1.39
C CYS A 34 -0.48 8.96 -0.99
N ALA A 35 0.71 8.74 -1.54
CA ALA A 35 1.63 7.70 -1.09
C ALA A 35 2.67 8.33 -0.16
N VAL A 36 2.77 7.84 1.08
CA VAL A 36 3.64 8.42 2.10
C VAL A 36 4.63 7.38 2.62
N GLU A 37 5.92 7.67 2.45
CA GLU A 37 7.02 6.93 3.08
C GLU A 37 7.41 7.59 4.41
N TRP A 38 7.76 6.75 5.38
CA TRP A 38 8.08 7.16 6.77
C TRP A 38 6.98 8.02 7.43
N PRO A 39 5.69 7.61 7.38
CA PRO A 39 4.57 8.41 7.90
C PRO A 39 4.69 8.76 9.39
N GLU A 40 5.42 7.95 10.17
CA GLU A 40 5.73 8.20 11.57
C GLU A 40 6.48 9.52 11.81
N ARG A 41 7.26 10.00 10.82
CA ARG A 41 8.01 11.26 10.91
C ARG A 41 7.08 12.47 11.01
N ALA A 42 5.89 12.39 10.43
CA ALA A 42 4.88 13.43 10.54
C ALA A 42 4.16 13.45 11.91
N ALA A 43 4.57 12.63 12.88
CA ALA A 43 4.12 12.65 14.29
C ALA A 43 2.60 12.81 14.49
N GLY A 44 1.80 12.03 13.74
CA GLY A 44 0.34 12.04 13.84
C GLY A 44 -0.35 13.23 13.17
N ARG A 45 0.36 14.02 12.35
CA ARG A 45 -0.26 15.07 11.52
C ARG A 45 -0.98 14.48 10.31
N LEU A 46 -0.67 13.27 9.88
CA LEU A 46 -1.33 12.63 8.76
C LEU A 46 -2.76 12.19 9.09
N PRO A 47 -3.69 12.20 8.10
CA PRO A 47 -4.95 11.49 8.25
C PRO A 47 -4.69 9.98 8.41
N THR A 48 -5.67 9.27 8.96
CA THR A 48 -5.63 7.80 9.00
C THR A 48 -5.52 7.25 7.59
N ALA A 49 -4.52 6.42 7.33
CA ALA A 49 -4.32 5.81 6.03
C ALA A 49 -5.45 4.81 5.68
N ASP A 50 -5.95 4.88 4.45
CA ASP A 50 -6.86 3.86 3.92
C ASP A 50 -6.17 2.51 3.79
N ILE A 51 -4.90 2.51 3.37
CA ILE A 51 -4.05 1.33 3.21
C ILE A 51 -2.70 1.59 3.88
N SER A 52 -2.27 0.64 4.71
CA SER A 52 -0.92 0.62 5.28
C SER A 52 -0.13 -0.53 4.68
N ILE A 53 1.09 -0.25 4.25
CA ILE A 53 2.02 -1.24 3.69
C ILE A 53 3.28 -1.25 4.55
N THR A 54 3.62 -2.43 5.08
CA THR A 54 4.89 -2.66 5.77
C THR A 54 5.73 -3.62 4.95
N LEU A 55 6.93 -3.18 4.58
CA LEU A 55 7.91 -4.01 3.89
C LEU A 55 8.93 -4.54 4.90
N THR A 56 9.11 -5.86 4.95
CA THR A 56 10.16 -6.50 5.76
C THR A 56 11.14 -7.27 4.88
N VAL A 57 12.38 -7.41 5.35
CA VAL A 57 13.40 -8.24 4.70
C VAL A 57 13.07 -9.71 4.94
N ASP A 58 13.17 -10.52 3.89
CA ASP A 58 12.93 -11.97 3.93
C ASP A 58 13.96 -12.69 3.06
N GLY A 59 15.15 -12.92 3.63
CA GLY A 59 16.32 -13.37 2.87
C GLY A 59 16.70 -12.39 1.75
N ASP A 60 16.80 -12.90 0.52
CA ASP A 60 17.05 -12.10 -0.69
C ASP A 60 15.77 -11.43 -1.25
N ALA A 61 14.62 -11.66 -0.63
CA ALA A 61 13.34 -11.11 -1.02
C ALA A 61 12.83 -10.02 -0.05
N ARG A 62 11.64 -9.51 -0.33
CA ARG A 62 10.88 -8.63 0.55
C ARG A 62 9.47 -9.19 0.75
N ARG A 63 8.98 -9.08 1.98
CA ARG A 63 7.59 -9.40 2.31
C ARG A 63 6.82 -8.11 2.51
N ALA A 64 5.79 -7.90 1.71
CA ALA A 64 4.84 -6.81 1.90
C ALA A 64 3.65 -7.30 2.72
N SER A 65 3.45 -6.70 3.89
CA SER A 65 2.25 -6.88 4.70
C SER A 65 1.34 -5.68 4.48
N ILE A 66 0.12 -5.92 4.00
CA ILE A 66 -0.81 -4.86 3.63
C ILE A 66 -2.06 -4.97 4.49
N SER A 67 -2.50 -3.87 5.07
CA SER A 67 -3.74 -3.78 5.84
C SER A 67 -4.56 -2.57 5.40
N ALA A 68 -5.88 -2.66 5.61
CA ALA A 68 -6.80 -1.56 5.32
C ALA A 68 -7.25 -0.90 6.63
N GLY A 69 -7.14 0.42 6.69
CA GLY A 69 -7.62 1.26 7.80
C GLY A 69 -9.04 1.80 7.61
N SER A 70 -9.60 1.69 6.39
CA SER A 70 -10.93 2.21 6.04
C SER A 70 -11.72 1.24 5.15
N ASP A 71 -13.01 1.51 4.94
CA ASP A 71 -13.86 0.73 4.02
C ASP A 71 -13.46 0.91 2.55
N LEU A 72 -12.98 2.11 2.18
CA LEU A 72 -12.38 2.34 0.87
C LEU A 72 -11.13 1.48 0.71
N GLY A 73 -10.23 1.47 1.69
CA GLY A 73 -9.04 0.63 1.69
C GLY A 73 -9.35 -0.85 1.58
N LYS A 74 -10.36 -1.35 2.31
CA LYS A 74 -10.83 -2.75 2.21
C LYS A 74 -11.31 -3.07 0.80
N THR A 75 -12.05 -2.16 0.18
CA THR A 75 -12.53 -2.30 -1.20
C THR A 75 -11.35 -2.37 -2.17
N CYS A 76 -10.38 -1.47 -2.03
CA CYS A 76 -9.16 -1.47 -2.84
C CYS A 76 -8.38 -2.79 -2.70
N LEU A 77 -8.15 -3.28 -1.47
CA LEU A 77 -7.44 -4.55 -1.26
C LEU A 77 -8.19 -5.74 -1.87
N LYS A 78 -9.51 -5.79 -1.72
CA LYS A 78 -10.31 -6.86 -2.32
C LYS A 78 -10.18 -6.90 -3.85
N LEU A 79 -10.06 -5.74 -4.49
CA LEU A 79 -9.87 -5.64 -5.95
C LEU A 79 -8.42 -5.93 -6.37
N ALA A 80 -7.43 -5.59 -5.54
CA ALA A 80 -6.01 -5.76 -5.84
C ALA A 80 -5.48 -7.18 -5.59
N VAL A 81 -5.99 -7.91 -4.58
CA VAL A 81 -5.50 -9.24 -4.20
C VAL A 81 -5.54 -10.27 -5.35
N PRO A 82 -6.61 -10.39 -6.15
CA PRO A 82 -6.63 -11.29 -7.32
C PRO A 82 -5.54 -10.95 -8.35
N MET A 83 -5.16 -9.67 -8.45
CA MET A 83 -4.13 -9.20 -9.37
C MET A 83 -2.72 -9.55 -8.87
N MET A 84 -2.50 -9.55 -7.55
CA MET A 84 -1.21 -9.90 -6.93
C MET A 84 -0.90 -11.40 -7.00
N GLN A 85 -1.92 -12.27 -7.02
CA GLN A 85 -1.75 -13.72 -7.21
C GLN A 85 -1.40 -14.12 -8.66
N THR A 86 -1.50 -13.19 -9.62
CA THR A 86 -1.22 -13.45 -11.03
C THR A 86 0.27 -13.22 -11.39
N ILE A 87 1.05 -12.60 -10.50
CA ILE A 87 2.47 -12.27 -10.76
C ILE A 87 3.40 -13.46 -10.49
N ASP A 88 2.90 -14.53 -9.85
CA ASP A 88 3.60 -15.81 -9.76
C ASP A 88 3.58 -16.51 -11.13
N GLY A 89 4.48 -16.09 -12.02
CA GLY A 89 4.85 -16.78 -13.26
C GLY A 89 5.59 -18.10 -13.01
N GLY A 90 5.06 -18.93 -12.11
CA GLY A 90 5.54 -20.27 -11.79
C GLY A 90 4.41 -21.27 -11.97
N SER A 91 4.40 -21.95 -13.12
CA SER A 91 3.57 -23.13 -13.37
C SER A 91 3.62 -24.11 -12.20
N SER A 92 2.48 -24.35 -11.56
CA SER A 92 2.17 -25.63 -10.95
C SER A 92 0.68 -25.90 -11.09
N LEU A 93 0.29 -26.48 -12.22
CA LEU A 93 -0.98 -27.21 -12.29
C LEU A 93 -0.88 -28.39 -11.31
N PRO A 94 -1.89 -28.65 -10.46
CA PRO A 94 -1.90 -29.87 -9.67
C PRO A 94 -2.13 -31.08 -10.60
N VAL A 95 -1.09 -31.91 -10.75
CA VAL A 95 -1.22 -33.29 -11.21
C VAL A 95 -1.94 -34.06 -10.10
N SER A 96 -3.27 -34.10 -10.16
CA SER A 96 -4.09 -35.25 -9.73
C SER A 96 -5.57 -34.89 -9.82
N ALA A 97 -6.16 -35.12 -10.99
CA ALA A 97 -7.59 -35.34 -11.15
C ALA A 97 -7.85 -36.06 -12.48
N ARG A 98 -7.34 -37.28 -12.62
CA ARG A 98 -7.80 -38.26 -13.62
C ARG A 98 -7.39 -39.69 -13.21
N SER A 99 -7.88 -40.09 -12.04
CA SER A 99 -8.38 -41.44 -11.80
C SER A 99 -9.74 -41.21 -11.16
N SER A 100 -10.88 -41.50 -11.77
CA SER A 100 -11.35 -42.85 -11.98
C SER A 100 -12.63 -42.78 -12.83
N LEU A 101 -12.77 -43.66 -13.80
CA LEU A 101 -14.01 -44.37 -14.18
C LEU A 101 -13.65 -45.31 -15.34
N PRO A 102 -14.34 -46.45 -15.45
CA PRO A 102 -13.83 -47.80 -15.24
C PRO A 102 -12.94 -48.35 -16.37
#